data_AF-A0A7X3AXC0-F1
#
_entry.id   AF-A0A7X3AXC0-F1
#
_cell.length_a   1.000
_cell.length_b   1.000
_cell.length_c   1.000
_cell.angle_alpha   90.00
_cell.angle_beta   90.00
_cell.angle_gamma   90.00
#
_symmetry.space_group_name_H-M   'P 1'
#
loop_
_entity.id
_entity.type
_entity.pdbx_description
1 polymer ?
#
loop_
_entity_poly.entity_id
_entity_poly.type
_entity_poly.pdbx_seq_one_letter_code
_entity_poly.pdbx_strand_id
1 'polypeptide(L)'
;MDKEFLKNKIEALRHDFVESTSHERAVGFLDEARMSKKMIKIKKKLVSLEMERSQKKIEHKDLTKIDQKIQEQKQLFEDCCNQRSGG
;
A
#
# COMPACT_ATOMS: atom_id res chain seq x y z
N MET A 1 -6.99 30.84 -9.79
CA MET A 1 -6.03 30.23 -8.84
C MET A 1 -4.75 29.98 -9.61
N ASP A 2 -3.61 30.47 -9.11
CA ASP A 2 -2.34 30.46 -9.86
C ASP A 2 -1.85 29.02 -10.10
N LYS A 3 -1.33 28.74 -11.30
CA LYS A 3 -0.93 27.38 -11.71
C LYS A 3 0.28 26.89 -10.92
N GLU A 4 1.17 27.82 -10.57
CA GLU A 4 2.36 27.55 -9.76
C GLU A 4 1.99 27.26 -8.30
N PHE A 5 1.04 28.01 -7.75
CA PHE A 5 0.49 27.77 -6.41
C PHE A 5 -0.12 26.36 -6.28
N LEU A 6 -0.87 25.92 -7.28
CA LEU A 6 -1.47 24.57 -7.31
C LEU A 6 -0.40 23.47 -7.34
N LYS A 7 0.66 23.65 -8.13
CA LYS A 7 1.79 22.69 -8.17
C LYS A 7 2.50 22.61 -6.82
N ASN A 8 2.88 23.75 -6.25
CA ASN A 8 3.59 23.81 -4.96
C ASN A 8 2.73 23.22 -3.84
N LYS A 9 1.41 23.45 -3.87
CA LYS A 9 0.49 22.86 -2.89
C LYS A 9 0.35 21.35 -3.04
N ILE A 10 0.34 20.82 -4.27
CA ILE A 10 0.36 19.37 -4.51
C ILE A 10 1.68 18.75 -4.05
N GLU A 11 2.81 19.40 -4.31
CA GLU A 11 4.12 18.91 -3.86
C GLU A 11 4.27 18.93 -2.35
N ALA A 12 3.83 19.98 -1.66
CA ALA A 12 3.80 20.05 -0.20
C ALA A 12 2.95 18.92 0.40
N LEU A 13 1.75 18.69 -0.13
CA LEU A 13 0.89 17.58 0.32
C LEU A 13 1.52 16.20 0.06
N ARG A 14 2.27 16.04 -1.04
CA ARG A 14 3.02 14.80 -1.32
C ARG A 14 4.15 14.60 -0.32
N HIS A 15 4.94 15.63 -0.05
CA HIS A 15 6.01 15.60 0.94
C HIS A 15 5.45 15.28 2.34
N ASP A 16 4.35 15.92 2.75
CA ASP A 16 3.73 15.65 4.04
C ASP A 16 3.20 14.21 4.14
N PHE A 17 2.60 13.69 3.07
CA PHE A 17 2.05 12.34 3.08
C PHE A 17 3.09 11.23 2.88
N VAL A 18 4.15 11.47 2.10
CA VAL A 18 5.16 10.45 1.76
C VAL A 18 6.37 10.51 2.69
N GLU A 19 6.78 11.71 3.12
CA GLU A 19 8.00 11.92 3.92
C GLU A 19 7.71 12.14 5.41
N SER A 20 6.61 12.82 5.77
CA SER A 20 6.26 13.04 7.20
C SER A 20 5.59 11.83 7.84
N THR A 21 4.92 11.00 7.02
CA THR A 21 4.74 9.60 7.35
C THR A 21 6.10 8.95 7.15
N SER A 22 6.98 8.97 8.15
CA SER A 22 8.13 8.07 8.16
C SER A 22 7.58 6.70 7.77
N HIS A 23 7.93 6.22 6.58
CA HIS A 23 7.40 4.97 6.04
C HIS A 23 7.59 3.79 7.03
N GLU A 24 8.54 3.98 7.96
CA GLU A 24 8.85 3.15 9.12
C GLU A 24 7.76 3.09 10.24
N ARG A 25 6.91 4.12 10.42
CA ARG A 25 5.97 4.21 11.55
C ARG A 25 4.50 3.89 11.22
N ALA A 26 4.04 4.08 9.99
CA ALA A 26 2.68 3.66 9.60
C ALA A 26 2.59 2.18 9.22
N VAL A 27 3.71 1.60 8.75
CA VAL A 27 3.90 0.15 8.61
C VAL A 27 4.59 -0.33 9.88
N GLY A 28 3.97 -0.06 11.04
CA GLY A 28 4.61 -0.14 12.35
C GLY A 28 5.53 -1.35 12.47
N PHE A 29 6.84 -1.11 12.47
CA PHE A 29 7.91 -2.07 12.73
C PHE A 29 7.49 -3.54 12.52
N LEU A 30 7.07 -3.88 11.30
CA LEU A 30 6.71 -5.26 10.97
C LEU A 30 8.03 -5.98 10.81
N ASP A 31 8.57 -6.41 11.95
CA ASP A 31 9.84 -7.12 12.13
C ASP A 31 10.11 -8.01 10.91
N GLU A 32 10.88 -7.48 9.94
CA GLU A 32 11.16 -8.17 8.69
C GLU A 32 11.88 -9.49 8.98
N ALA A 33 12.60 -9.57 10.10
CA ALA A 33 13.23 -10.79 10.58
C ALA A 33 12.21 -11.86 10.98
N ARG A 34 11.00 -11.47 11.42
CA ARG A 34 9.90 -12.39 11.66
C ARG A 34 9.09 -12.70 10.41
N MET A 35 9.22 -12.00 9.30
CA MET A 35 8.36 -12.25 8.14
C MET A 35 8.91 -13.38 7.26
N SER A 36 8.06 -14.36 6.93
CA SER A 36 8.44 -15.36 5.93
C SER A 36 8.63 -14.70 4.56
N LYS A 37 9.51 -15.28 3.72
CA LYS A 37 9.70 -14.84 2.32
C LYS A 37 8.36 -14.76 1.56
N LYS A 38 7.40 -15.62 1.89
CA LYS A 38 6.04 -15.63 1.31
C LYS A 38 5.28 -14.35 1.67
N MET A 39 5.33 -13.92 2.93
CA MET A 39 4.62 -12.73 3.38
C MET A 39 5.23 -11.43 2.85
N ILE A 40 6.56 -11.38 2.72
CA ILE A 40 7.25 -10.25 2.07
C ILE A 40 6.79 -10.13 0.61
N LYS A 41 6.69 -11.25 -0.11
CA LYS A 41 6.16 -11.28 -1.49
C LYS A 41 4.72 -10.77 -1.57
N ILE A 42 3.85 -11.21 -0.66
CA ILE A 42 2.44 -10.75 -0.61
C ILE A 42 2.37 -9.24 -0.34
N LYS A 43 3.15 -8.72 0.61
CA LYS A 43 3.22 -7.26 0.87
C LYS A 43 3.68 -6.47 -0.35
N LYS A 44 4.77 -6.89 -1.00
CA LYS A 44 5.25 -6.23 -2.23
C LYS A 44 4.16 -6.21 -3.30
N LYS A 45 3.43 -7.31 -3.45
CA LYS A 45 2.30 -7.39 -4.38
C LYS A 45 1.16 -6.46 -4.00
N LEU A 46 0.81 -6.36 -2.71
CA LEU A 46 -0.21 -5.43 -2.21
C LEU A 46 0.14 -3.98 -2.54
N VAL A 47 1.39 -3.56 -2.31
CA VAL A 47 1.84 -2.20 -2.66
C VAL A 47 1.67 -1.95 -4.16
N SER A 48 2.10 -2.86 -5.03
CA SER A 48 1.92 -2.71 -6.47
C SER A 48 0.45 -2.61 -6.90
N LEU A 49 -0.45 -3.38 -6.27
CA LEU A 49 -1.88 -3.34 -6.57
C LEU A 49 -2.53 -2.02 -6.09
N GLU A 50 -2.15 -1.50 -4.92
CA GLU A 50 -2.64 -0.22 -4.41
C GLU A 50 -2.14 0.96 -5.27
N MET A 51 -0.92 0.88 -5.82
CA MET A 51 -0.42 1.83 -6.81
C MET A 51 -1.27 1.81 -8.09
N GLU A 52 -1.55 0.62 -8.64
CA GLU A 52 -2.40 0.47 -9.83
C GLU A 52 -3.82 0.99 -9.57
N ARG A 53 -4.40 0.67 -8.40
CA ARG A 53 -5.71 1.16 -7.97
C ARG A 53 -5.75 2.69 -7.90
N SER A 54 -4.71 3.30 -7.32
CA SER A 54 -4.60 4.75 -7.22
C SER A 54 -4.57 5.41 -8.61
N GLN A 55 -3.80 4.84 -9.55
CA GLN A 55 -3.76 5.32 -10.93
C GLN A 55 -5.13 5.19 -11.61
N LYS A 56 -5.78 4.03 -11.50
CA LYS A 56 -7.12 3.80 -12.06
C LYS A 56 -8.16 4.78 -11.50
N LYS A 57 -8.05 5.12 -10.22
CA LYS A 57 -8.94 6.10 -9.57
C LYS A 57 -8.77 7.50 -10.15
N ILE A 58 -7.54 7.92 -10.43
CA ILE A 58 -7.23 9.20 -11.10
C ILE A 58 -7.77 9.20 -12.53
N GLU A 59 -7.67 8.07 -13.23
CA GLU A 59 -8.14 7.90 -14.61
C GLU A 59 -9.66 7.63 -14.72
N HIS A 60 -10.41 7.69 -13.61
CA HIS A 60 -11.85 7.38 -13.56
C HIS A 60 -12.21 6.01 -14.17
N LYS A 61 -11.33 5.01 -14.02
CA LYS A 61 -11.55 3.63 -14.49
C LYS A 61 -12.23 2.78 -13.44
N ASP A 62 -12.83 1.67 -13.89
CA ASP A 62 -13.39 0.65 -12.99
C ASP A 62 -12.32 0.09 -12.02
N LEU A 63 -12.71 0.02 -10.75
CA LEU A 63 -11.87 -0.44 -9.64
C LEU A 63 -12.25 -1.85 -9.17
N THR A 64 -13.39 -2.39 -9.62
CA THR A 64 -13.95 -3.64 -9.08
C THR A 64 -12.94 -4.80 -9.10
N LYS A 65 -12.27 -5.00 -10.24
CA LYS A 65 -11.28 -6.09 -10.39
C LYS A 65 -10.02 -5.88 -9.56
N ILE A 66 -9.57 -4.64 -9.38
CA ILE A 66 -8.34 -4.37 -8.60
C ILE A 66 -8.64 -4.46 -7.10
N ASP A 67 -9.83 -4.03 -6.67
CA ASP A 67 -10.30 -4.16 -5.30
C ASP A 67 -10.43 -5.64 -4.89
N GLN A 68 -11.00 -6.48 -5.76
CA GLN A 68 -11.06 -7.94 -5.55
C GLN A 68 -9.65 -8.53 -5.36
N LYS A 69 -8.70 -8.21 -6.24
CA LYS A 69 -7.32 -8.70 -6.13
C LYS A 69 -6.65 -8.24 -4.83
N ILE A 70 -6.88 -7.01 -4.41
CA ILE A 70 -6.33 -6.49 -3.15
C ILE A 70 -6.92 -7.26 -1.97
N GLN A 71 -8.23 -7.51 -1.97
CA GLN A 71 -8.89 -8.28 -0.93
C GLN A 71 -8.35 -9.72 -0.86
N GLU A 72 -8.17 -10.38 -1.99
CA GLU A 72 -7.56 -11.72 -2.06
C GLU A 72 -6.14 -11.72 -1.48
N GLN A 73 -5.30 -10.73 -1.82
CA GLN A 73 -3.94 -10.65 -1.27
C GLN A 73 -3.94 -10.36 0.24
N LYS A 74 -4.90 -9.57 0.75
CA LYS A 74 -5.07 -9.35 2.20
C LYS A 74 -5.44 -10.65 2.92
N GLN A 75 -6.36 -11.43 2.35
CA GLN A 75 -6.74 -12.74 2.91
C GLN A 75 -5.54 -13.70 2.92
N LEU A 76 -4.81 -13.79 1.81
CA LEU A 76 -3.61 -14.63 1.73
C LEU A 76 -2.54 -14.24 2.77
N PHE A 77 -2.44 -12.94 3.08
CA PHE A 77 -1.53 -12.46 4.10
C PHE A 77 -1.97 -12.92 5.50
N GLU A 78 -3.26 -12.77 5.81
CA GLU A 78 -3.86 -13.22 7.08
C GLU A 78 -3.72 -14.73 7.27
N ASP A 79 -3.99 -15.52 6.23
CA ASP A 79 -3.81 -16.97 6.27
C ASP A 79 -2.35 -17.35 6.57
N CYS A 80 -1.40 -16.61 6.01
CA CYS A 80 0.03 -16.80 6.29
C CYS A 80 0.44 -16.38 7.71
N CYS A 81 -0.27 -15.43 8.33
CA CYS A 81 -0.09 -15.10 9.74
C CYS A 81 -0.62 -16.24 10.63
N ASN A 82 -1.84 -16.70 10.35
CA ASN A 82 -2.54 -17.71 11.17
C ASN A 82 -1.86 -19.08 11.11
N GLN A 83 -1.28 -19.46 9.97
CA GLN A 83 -0.48 -20.69 9.83
C GLN A 83 0.76 -20.73 10.74
N ARG A 84 1.24 -19.60 11.24
CA ARG A 84 2.37 -19.56 12.19
C ARG A 84 1.98 -19.61 13.66
N SER A 85 0.71 -19.36 13.97
CA SER A 85 0.19 -19.40 15.35
C SER A 85 -0.29 -20.79 15.77
N GLY A 86 -0.25 -21.78 14.88
CA GLY A 86 -0.76 -23.15 15.09
C GLY A 86 0.30 -24.26 14.96
N GLY A 87 1.56 -24.00 15.31
CA GLY A 87 2.64 -24.98 15.31
C GLY A 87 3.40 -25.01 16.62
#